data_AF-A0A7H8IRK7-F1
#
_entry.id   AF-A0A7H8IRK7-F1
#
_cell.length_a   1.000
_cell.length_b   1.000
_cell.length_c   1.000
_cell.angle_alpha   90.00
_cell.angle_beta   90.00
_cell.angle_gamma   90.00
#
_symmetry.space_group_name_H-M   'P 1'
#
loop_
_entity.id
_entity.type
_entity.pdbx_description
1 polymer ?
#
loop_
_entity_poly.entity_id
_entity_poly.type
_entity_poly.pdbx_seq_one_letter_code
_entity_poly.pdbx_strand_id
1 'polypeptide(L)'
;MNLQHQAGNFVNASWSLLGLRDLIYEMVDQLFVDLEKNGGMAGDDDAGRAFAAVYTPAVKMVFEKAGSAHQVMATGAGTLLLAAEQFLRQDSKVAASLLDQSPGAADFGSQPSGPDCTPRSSHNAEDLPDVVGETSWSQKWLHHQRFRGQRDKLRKVAKSWRSAAKILEDAYWDSDTAWKTATLDQAGETADAAHSFFKTFVGKTAPPSVVGEDETLMANLPSACKMLASACDAYADHIDTALEQIPWDENEPFRGPELSPGLGGNGTDGGLHELVASDTHIAALGKIPRALDSSRARVPVPQPDGDSLPGLPIPLAPLIRVPALVPAGYRVPTGPRIPPNPTPGTTGSPFSPPQPWPAAEIPHLAELLACG
;
A
#
# COMPACT_ATOMS: atom_id res chain seq x y z
N MET A 1 -28.88 6.57 23.02
CA MET A 1 -27.73 6.19 22.17
C MET A 1 -26.92 5.19 22.97
N ASN A 2 -26.53 4.04 22.40
CA ASN A 2 -25.77 3.02 23.14
C ASN A 2 -24.27 3.20 22.86
N LEU A 3 -23.54 3.77 23.82
CA LEU A 3 -22.09 4.04 23.70
C LEU A 3 -21.27 2.75 23.56
N GLN A 4 -21.72 1.65 24.17
CA GLN A 4 -21.08 0.34 24.04
C GLN A 4 -21.14 -0.19 22.61
N HIS A 5 -22.27 -0.01 21.92
CA HIS A 5 -22.40 -0.39 20.51
C HIS A 5 -21.49 0.45 19.60
N GLN A 6 -21.38 1.76 19.87
CA GLN A 6 -20.48 2.65 19.11
C GLN A 6 -19.01 2.31 19.31
N ALA A 7 -18.60 2.03 20.56
CA ALA A 7 -17.27 1.55 20.88
C ALA A 7 -16.95 0.24 20.15
N GLY A 8 -17.89 -0.71 20.10
CA GLY A 8 -17.75 -1.96 19.35
C GLY A 8 -17.51 -1.74 17.85
N ASN A 9 -18.25 -0.83 17.23
CA ASN A 9 -18.09 -0.48 15.82
C ASN A 9 -16.71 0.12 15.50
N PHE A 10 -16.20 1.00 16.36
CA PHE A 10 -14.86 1.58 16.21
C PHE A 10 -13.74 0.56 16.43
N VAL A 11 -13.88 -0.33 17.41
CA VAL A 11 -12.91 -1.42 17.62
C VAL A 11 -12.86 -2.31 16.38
N ASN A 12 -14.00 -2.74 15.85
CA ASN A 12 -14.06 -3.60 14.66
C ASN A 12 -13.44 -2.91 13.43
N ALA A 13 -13.79 -1.65 13.18
CA ALA A 13 -13.23 -0.89 12.06
C ALA A 13 -11.73 -0.66 12.19
N SER A 14 -11.23 -0.43 13.41
CA SER A 14 -9.78 -0.34 13.68
C SER A 14 -9.06 -1.64 13.32
N TRP A 15 -9.57 -2.79 13.76
CA TRP A 15 -8.97 -4.08 13.43
C TRP A 15 -8.95 -4.34 11.92
N SER A 16 -10.03 -4.01 11.22
CA SER A 16 -10.07 -4.08 9.76
C SER A 16 -8.98 -3.21 9.12
N LEU A 17 -8.82 -1.95 9.58
CA LEU A 17 -7.76 -1.07 9.07
C LEU A 17 -6.34 -1.60 9.32
N LEU A 18 -6.09 -2.23 10.46
CA LEU A 18 -4.79 -2.86 10.74
C LEU A 18 -4.53 -4.06 9.81
N GLY A 19 -5.55 -4.88 9.55
CA GLY A 19 -5.44 -5.97 8.58
C GLY A 19 -5.14 -5.47 7.15
N LEU A 20 -5.79 -4.37 6.74
CA LEU A 20 -5.57 -3.77 5.43
C LEU A 20 -4.19 -3.13 5.30
N ARG A 21 -3.73 -2.48 6.38
CA ARG A 21 -2.35 -2.00 6.50
C ARG A 21 -1.36 -3.14 6.25
N ASP A 22 -1.52 -4.26 6.95
CA ASP A 22 -0.61 -5.40 6.83
C ASP A 22 -0.64 -6.01 5.43
N LEU A 23 -1.83 -6.10 4.81
CA LEU A 23 -1.99 -6.55 3.43
C LEU A 23 -1.25 -5.65 2.42
N ILE A 24 -1.32 -4.32 2.57
CA ILE A 24 -0.58 -3.38 1.71
C ILE A 24 0.94 -3.54 1.92
N TYR A 25 1.38 -3.70 3.17
CA TYR A 25 2.80 -3.91 3.49
C TYR A 25 3.35 -5.18 2.83
N GLU A 26 2.66 -6.31 2.99
CA GLU A 26 3.05 -7.60 2.39
C GLU A 26 3.06 -7.53 0.85
N MET A 27 2.09 -6.83 0.26
CA MET A 27 2.05 -6.59 -1.19
C MET A 27 3.27 -5.80 -1.67
N VAL A 28 3.64 -4.72 -0.98
CA VAL A 28 4.82 -3.90 -1.31
C VAL A 28 6.10 -4.73 -1.20
N ASP A 29 6.25 -5.54 -0.16
CA ASP A 29 7.40 -6.43 0.03
C ASP A 29 7.52 -7.48 -1.09
N GLN A 30 6.42 -8.16 -1.41
CA GLN A 30 6.42 -9.15 -2.49
C GLN A 30 6.69 -8.51 -3.86
N LEU A 31 6.11 -7.32 -4.11
CA LEU A 31 6.34 -6.58 -5.35
C LEU A 31 7.81 -6.14 -5.46
N PHE A 32 8.43 -5.70 -4.37
CA PHE A 32 9.85 -5.34 -4.34
C PHE A 32 10.72 -6.54 -4.77
N VAL A 33 10.52 -7.69 -4.13
CA VAL A 33 11.26 -8.93 -4.44
C VAL A 33 11.06 -9.34 -5.90
N ASP A 34 9.86 -9.18 -6.46
CA ASP A 34 9.58 -9.50 -7.86
C ASP A 34 10.28 -8.51 -8.81
N LEU A 35 10.29 -7.22 -8.50
CA LEU A 35 11.00 -6.21 -9.28
C LEU A 35 12.51 -6.46 -9.23
N GLU A 36 13.07 -6.79 -8.07
CA GLU A 36 14.49 -7.09 -7.87
C GLU A 36 14.95 -8.26 -8.76
N LYS A 37 14.20 -9.37 -8.74
CA LYS A 37 14.46 -10.54 -9.58
C LYS A 37 14.42 -10.23 -11.08
N ASN A 38 13.66 -9.21 -11.47
CA ASN A 38 13.49 -8.79 -12.85
C ASN A 38 14.23 -7.49 -13.16
N GLY A 39 15.18 -7.07 -12.31
CA GLY A 39 16.06 -5.93 -12.57
C GLY A 39 16.73 -6.00 -13.94
N GLY A 40 16.99 -4.82 -14.51
CA GLY A 40 17.56 -4.65 -15.83
C GLY A 40 16.66 -5.06 -17.00
N MET A 41 15.34 -5.12 -16.80
CA MET A 41 14.40 -5.58 -17.83
C MET A 41 14.32 -4.69 -19.07
N ALA A 42 14.65 -3.41 -18.98
CA ALA A 42 14.53 -2.46 -20.09
C ALA A 42 15.73 -2.47 -21.04
N GLY A 43 16.88 -3.01 -20.61
CA GLY A 43 18.12 -2.87 -21.38
C GLY A 43 18.75 -1.47 -21.25
N ASP A 44 19.93 -1.27 -21.82
CA ASP A 44 20.72 -0.04 -21.72
C ASP A 44 20.79 0.79 -23.02
N ASP A 45 20.08 0.35 -24.06
CA ASP A 45 19.88 1.13 -25.28
C ASP A 45 19.00 2.37 -25.05
N ASP A 46 18.87 3.23 -26.05
CA ASP A 46 18.14 4.50 -25.89
C ASP A 46 16.63 4.29 -25.68
N ALA A 47 16.06 3.22 -26.22
CA ALA A 47 14.69 2.82 -25.94
C ALA A 47 14.50 2.42 -24.47
N GLY A 48 15.38 1.57 -23.94
CA GLY A 48 15.36 1.16 -22.53
C GLY A 48 15.53 2.34 -21.58
N ARG A 49 16.41 3.29 -21.92
CA ARG A 49 16.58 4.52 -21.15
C ARG A 49 15.35 5.43 -21.22
N ALA A 50 14.73 5.58 -22.39
CA ALA A 50 13.51 6.36 -22.56
C ALA A 50 12.35 5.78 -21.73
N PHE A 51 12.16 4.46 -21.78
CA PHE A 51 11.18 3.76 -20.94
C PHE A 51 11.50 3.96 -19.45
N ALA A 52 12.75 3.73 -19.03
CA ALA A 52 13.17 3.85 -17.64
C ALA A 52 13.00 5.28 -17.08
N ALA A 53 13.13 6.31 -17.92
CA ALA A 53 12.98 7.71 -17.54
C ALA A 53 11.58 8.05 -17.02
N VAL A 54 10.54 7.39 -17.54
CA VAL A 54 9.14 7.57 -17.08
C VAL A 54 8.69 6.47 -16.12
N TYR A 55 9.19 5.25 -16.29
CA TYR A 55 8.83 4.11 -15.44
C TYR A 55 9.41 4.23 -14.03
N THR A 56 10.69 4.56 -13.89
CA THR A 56 11.37 4.60 -12.58
C THR A 56 10.72 5.59 -11.60
N PRO A 57 10.45 6.86 -11.99
CA PRO A 57 9.78 7.81 -11.10
C PRO A 57 8.35 7.37 -10.73
N ALA A 58 7.63 6.75 -11.67
CA ALA A 58 6.29 6.24 -11.41
C ALA A 58 6.29 5.10 -10.39
N VAL A 59 7.21 4.13 -10.51
CA VAL A 59 7.37 3.06 -9.53
C VAL A 59 7.73 3.60 -8.15
N LYS A 60 8.74 4.49 -8.08
CA LYS A 60 9.14 5.13 -6.82
C LYS A 60 7.96 5.79 -6.12
N MET A 61 7.15 6.53 -6.87
CA MET A 61 5.96 7.16 -6.34
C MET A 61 4.95 6.14 -5.80
N VAL A 62 4.69 5.05 -6.53
CA VAL A 62 3.74 4.02 -6.04
C VAL A 62 4.22 3.42 -4.72
N PHE A 63 5.50 3.10 -4.58
CA PHE A 63 6.07 2.59 -3.33
C PHE A 63 5.94 3.59 -2.18
N GLU A 64 6.35 4.84 -2.41
CA GLU A 64 6.26 5.91 -1.40
C GLU A 64 4.80 6.13 -0.94
N LYS A 65 3.87 6.15 -1.88
CA LYS A 65 2.46 6.47 -1.58
C LYS A 65 1.69 5.25 -1.06
N ALA A 66 2.09 4.03 -1.39
CA ALA A 66 1.63 2.82 -0.70
C ALA A 66 2.09 2.82 0.77
N GLY A 67 3.35 3.20 1.04
CA GLY A 67 3.85 3.40 2.41
C GLY A 67 3.08 4.49 3.17
N SER A 68 2.75 5.60 2.49
CA SER A 68 1.87 6.63 3.05
C SER A 68 0.46 6.10 3.36
N ALA A 69 -0.14 5.30 2.48
CA ALA A 69 -1.45 4.70 2.71
C ALA A 69 -1.43 3.76 3.92
N HIS A 70 -0.39 2.94 4.03
CA HIS A 70 -0.10 2.11 5.20
C HIS A 70 -0.06 2.95 6.49
N GLN A 71 0.67 4.07 6.51
CA GLN A 71 0.75 4.95 7.67
C GLN A 71 -0.60 5.60 8.02
N VAL A 72 -1.35 6.06 7.01
CA VAL A 72 -2.69 6.66 7.20
C VAL A 72 -3.64 5.63 7.82
N MET A 73 -3.64 4.39 7.34
CA MET A 73 -4.47 3.31 7.90
C MET A 73 -4.08 2.99 9.34
N ALA A 74 -2.79 2.89 9.66
CA ALA A 74 -2.32 2.66 11.02
C ALA A 74 -2.75 3.77 11.99
N THR A 75 -2.61 5.02 11.57
CA THR A 75 -2.99 6.20 12.37
C THR A 75 -4.51 6.28 12.56
N GLY A 76 -5.28 6.01 11.50
CA GLY A 76 -6.73 5.95 11.55
C GLY A 76 -7.24 4.87 12.50
N ALA A 77 -6.64 3.67 12.47
CA ALA A 77 -6.94 2.59 13.40
C ALA A 77 -6.73 3.00 14.86
N GLY A 78 -5.54 3.55 15.17
CA GLY A 78 -5.23 4.04 16.53
C GLY A 78 -6.21 5.12 17.00
N THR A 79 -6.60 6.03 16.12
CA THR A 79 -7.57 7.10 16.45
C THR A 79 -8.95 6.54 16.77
N LEU A 80 -9.42 5.53 16.03
CA LEU A 80 -10.70 4.87 16.30
C LEU A 80 -10.68 4.13 17.65
N LEU A 81 -9.57 3.45 17.99
CA LEU A 81 -9.44 2.80 19.30
C LEU A 81 -9.46 3.80 20.45
N LEU A 82 -8.73 4.91 20.33
CA LEU A 82 -8.75 5.98 21.33
C LEU A 82 -10.17 6.55 21.51
N ALA A 83 -10.91 6.74 20.42
CA ALA A 83 -12.30 7.20 20.50
C ALA A 83 -13.22 6.16 21.17
N ALA A 84 -13.04 4.87 20.88
CA ALA A 84 -13.79 3.79 21.52
C ALA A 84 -13.52 3.74 23.04
N GLU A 85 -12.26 3.89 23.46
CA GLU A 85 -11.87 3.96 24.87
C GLU A 85 -12.54 5.13 25.58
N GLN A 86 -12.56 6.31 24.95
CA GLN A 86 -13.24 7.49 25.50
C GLN A 86 -14.74 7.27 25.69
N PHE A 87 -15.42 6.62 24.73
CA PHE A 87 -16.83 6.28 24.88
C PHE A 87 -17.09 5.33 26.06
N LEU A 88 -16.26 4.30 26.23
CA LEU A 88 -16.39 3.37 27.36
C LEU A 88 -16.14 4.06 28.70
N ARG A 89 -15.14 4.95 28.78
CA ARG A 89 -14.88 5.76 29.98
C ARG A 89 -16.05 6.70 30.29
N GLN A 90 -16.65 7.32 29.27
CA GLN A 90 -17.79 8.20 29.45
C GLN A 90 -19.02 7.42 29.90
N ASP A 91 -19.30 6.27 29.29
CA ASP A 91 -20.41 5.39 29.69
C ASP A 91 -20.23 4.91 31.14
N SER A 92 -19.01 4.53 31.52
CA SER A 92 -18.65 4.18 32.89
C SER A 92 -18.87 5.35 33.87
N LYS A 93 -18.46 6.58 33.51
CA LYS A 93 -18.71 7.77 34.34
C LYS A 93 -20.19 8.10 34.45
N VAL A 94 -20.95 7.98 33.36
CA VAL A 94 -22.40 8.20 33.35
C VAL A 94 -23.07 7.16 34.23
N ALA A 95 -22.73 5.89 34.06
CA ALA A 95 -23.20 4.80 34.91
C ALA A 95 -22.85 5.06 36.37
N ALA A 96 -21.61 5.43 36.69
CA ALA A 96 -21.19 5.77 38.04
C ALA A 96 -21.95 6.99 38.61
N SER A 97 -22.25 8.01 37.81
CA SER A 97 -23.02 9.19 38.26
C SER A 97 -24.51 8.88 38.49
N LEU A 98 -25.09 7.99 37.70
CA LEU A 98 -26.45 7.48 37.92
C LEU A 98 -26.49 6.55 39.15
N LEU A 99 -25.41 5.78 39.33
CA LEU A 99 -25.15 4.90 40.46
C LEU A 99 -24.48 5.62 41.64
N ASP A 100 -24.35 6.94 41.68
CA ASP A 100 -24.02 7.67 42.91
C ASP A 100 -25.22 7.65 43.90
N GLN A 101 -26.26 6.87 43.56
CA GLN A 101 -27.27 6.28 44.43
C GLN A 101 -26.97 4.82 44.87
N SER A 102 -25.79 4.27 44.59
CA SER A 102 -25.36 2.91 44.91
C SER A 102 -23.82 2.79 44.95
N PRO A 103 -23.22 2.72 46.14
CA PRO A 103 -21.77 2.81 46.31
C PRO A 103 -21.08 1.56 45.74
N GLY A 104 -20.29 1.74 44.68
CA GLY A 104 -19.41 0.67 44.17
C GLY A 104 -19.09 0.72 42.68
N ALA A 105 -18.62 1.85 42.15
CA ALA A 105 -17.99 1.83 40.83
C ALA A 105 -16.53 1.37 40.97
N ALA A 106 -16.23 0.17 40.47
CA ALA A 106 -14.89 -0.39 40.47
C ALA A 106 -13.97 0.44 39.57
N ASP A 107 -12.78 0.73 40.09
CA ASP A 107 -11.71 1.42 39.38
C ASP A 107 -11.22 0.54 38.21
N PHE A 108 -11.45 0.99 36.97
CA PHE A 108 -10.94 0.30 35.80
C PHE A 108 -9.43 0.56 35.72
N GLY A 109 -8.66 -0.40 36.22
CA GLY A 109 -7.20 -0.34 36.20
C GLY A 109 -6.63 -0.07 34.80
N SER A 110 -5.44 0.52 34.77
CA SER A 110 -4.68 0.80 33.54
C SER A 110 -4.64 -0.41 32.60
N GLN A 111 -5.12 -0.19 31.37
CA GLN A 111 -5.09 -1.15 30.27
C GLN A 111 -3.62 -1.51 29.90
N PRO A 112 -3.30 -2.75 29.52
CA PRO A 112 -1.96 -3.17 29.04
C PRO A 112 -1.43 -2.39 27.79
N SER A 113 -0.32 -2.82 27.13
CA SER A 113 0.35 -2.25 25.89
C SER A 113 0.44 -3.16 24.61
N GLY A 114 0.04 -2.75 23.37
CA GLY A 114 -0.57 -3.69 22.36
C GLY A 114 -0.45 -3.31 20.91
N PRO A 115 -1.46 -3.47 20.02
CA PRO A 115 -1.14 -3.83 18.65
C PRO A 115 -0.25 -2.76 18.04
N ASP A 116 0.86 -3.23 17.49
CA ASP A 116 1.95 -2.42 16.98
C ASP A 116 1.42 -1.43 15.92
N CYS A 117 1.12 -0.20 16.36
CA CYS A 117 0.70 0.91 15.51
C CYS A 117 1.90 1.66 14.92
N THR A 118 3.14 1.21 15.15
CA THR A 118 4.30 1.89 14.60
C THR A 118 4.30 1.74 13.08
N PRO A 119 4.57 2.81 12.32
CA PRO A 119 4.81 2.69 10.90
C PRO A 119 6.00 1.75 10.70
N ARG A 120 5.75 0.59 10.10
CA ARG A 120 6.82 -0.27 9.61
C ARG A 120 7.46 0.41 8.41
N SER A 121 8.78 0.54 8.44
CA SER A 121 9.54 0.90 7.25
C SER A 121 9.41 -0.24 6.25
N SER A 122 8.63 -0.06 5.18
CA SER A 122 8.80 -0.88 3.98
C SER A 122 10.13 -0.54 3.32
N HIS A 123 10.55 -1.35 2.34
CA HIS A 123 11.65 -0.99 1.43
C HIS A 123 11.49 0.45 0.95
N ASN A 124 12.58 1.22 0.96
CA ASN A 124 12.52 2.60 0.51
C ASN A 124 12.45 2.64 -1.02
N ALA A 125 11.82 3.67 -1.58
CA ALA A 125 11.78 3.86 -3.03
C ALA A 125 13.20 4.01 -3.64
N GLU A 126 14.16 4.41 -2.81
CA GLU A 126 15.59 4.53 -3.15
C GLU A 126 16.29 3.18 -3.31
N ASP A 127 15.77 2.11 -2.68
CA ASP A 127 16.34 0.76 -2.70
C ASP A 127 15.86 -0.06 -3.92
N LEU A 128 14.99 0.51 -4.76
CA LEU A 128 14.44 -0.17 -5.92
C LEU A 128 15.55 -0.50 -6.95
N PRO A 129 15.49 -1.70 -7.57
CA PRO A 129 16.49 -2.13 -8.53
C PRO A 129 16.50 -1.24 -9.77
N ASP A 130 17.67 -1.14 -10.40
CA ASP A 130 17.79 -0.44 -11.68
C ASP A 130 16.96 -1.14 -12.77
N VAL A 131 16.16 -0.34 -13.46
CA VAL A 131 15.27 -0.78 -14.56
C VAL A 131 16.09 -1.03 -15.84
N VAL A 132 17.16 -0.25 -16.01
CA VAL A 132 18.13 -0.35 -17.10
C VAL A 132 19.13 -1.48 -16.79
N GLY A 133 19.23 -2.46 -17.68
CA GLY A 133 20.17 -3.58 -17.53
C GLY A 133 21.43 -3.37 -18.35
N GLU A 134 22.58 -3.85 -17.90
CA GLU A 134 23.85 -3.62 -18.61
C GLU A 134 24.02 -4.50 -19.86
N THR A 135 24.48 -3.91 -20.97
CA THR A 135 24.93 -4.68 -22.14
C THR A 135 26.14 -5.54 -21.75
N SER A 136 26.06 -6.85 -21.96
CA SER A 136 27.22 -7.73 -21.75
C SER A 136 28.31 -7.50 -22.79
N TRP A 137 29.58 -7.70 -22.41
CA TRP A 137 30.73 -7.46 -23.31
C TRP A 137 30.64 -8.24 -24.63
N SER A 138 30.07 -9.45 -24.62
CA SER A 138 29.85 -10.26 -25.83
C SER A 138 28.76 -9.69 -26.74
N GLN A 139 27.67 -9.14 -26.22
CA GLN A 139 26.64 -8.48 -27.04
C GLN A 139 27.20 -7.22 -27.72
N LYS A 140 27.97 -6.43 -26.98
CA LYS A 140 28.59 -5.19 -27.47
C LYS A 140 29.58 -5.42 -28.63
N TRP A 141 30.40 -6.47 -28.53
CA TRP A 141 31.53 -6.68 -29.43
C TRP A 141 31.35 -7.82 -30.43
N LEU A 142 30.58 -8.86 -30.11
CA LEU A 142 30.39 -10.02 -30.98
C LEU A 142 29.16 -9.86 -31.90
N HIS A 143 28.11 -9.18 -31.42
CA HIS A 143 26.84 -9.05 -32.13
C HIS A 143 26.59 -7.63 -32.65
N HIS A 144 27.47 -6.66 -32.36
CA HIS A 144 27.29 -5.25 -32.70
C HIS A 144 25.87 -4.73 -32.35
N GLN A 145 25.32 -5.15 -31.21
CA GLN A 145 24.01 -4.73 -30.73
C GLN A 145 24.07 -4.39 -29.24
N ARG A 146 23.37 -3.34 -28.82
CA ARG A 146 23.12 -3.06 -27.39
C ARG A 146 21.97 -3.91 -26.88
N PHE A 147 21.97 -4.19 -25.58
CA PHE A 147 20.94 -4.97 -24.92
C PHE A 147 19.64 -4.16 -24.86
N ARG A 148 18.59 -4.67 -25.50
CA ARG A 148 17.30 -3.99 -25.74
C ARG A 148 16.21 -4.33 -24.72
N GLY A 149 16.61 -4.99 -23.64
CA GLY A 149 15.71 -5.50 -22.62
C GLY A 149 15.30 -6.96 -22.80
N GLN A 150 14.46 -7.45 -21.88
CA GLN A 150 13.98 -8.82 -21.82
C GLN A 150 12.45 -8.85 -21.72
N ARG A 151 11.79 -9.19 -22.84
CA ARG A 151 10.32 -9.31 -22.94
C ARG A 151 9.69 -10.19 -21.85
N ASP A 152 10.33 -11.32 -21.53
CA ASP A 152 9.81 -12.26 -20.53
C ASP A 152 9.88 -11.68 -19.12
N LYS A 153 10.90 -10.86 -18.82
CA LYS A 153 11.00 -10.14 -17.55
C LYS A 153 9.93 -9.04 -17.47
N LEU A 154 9.76 -8.25 -18.54
CA LEU A 154 8.73 -7.22 -18.62
C LEU A 154 7.32 -7.80 -18.40
N ARG A 155 6.98 -8.91 -19.06
CA ARG A 155 5.69 -9.60 -18.88
C ARG A 155 5.51 -10.17 -17.46
N LYS A 156 6.57 -10.67 -16.84
CA LYS A 156 6.54 -11.11 -15.42
C LYS A 156 6.27 -9.94 -14.49
N VAL A 157 6.96 -8.81 -14.69
CA VAL A 157 6.76 -7.58 -13.92
C VAL A 157 5.35 -7.03 -14.13
N ALA A 158 4.84 -7.05 -15.36
CA ALA A 158 3.45 -6.67 -15.66
C ALA A 158 2.44 -7.54 -14.90
N LYS A 159 2.71 -8.84 -14.75
CA LYS A 159 1.87 -9.74 -13.94
C LYS A 159 1.94 -9.39 -12.46
N SER A 160 3.12 -9.10 -11.91
CA SER A 160 3.27 -8.67 -10.51
C SER A 160 2.52 -7.36 -10.24
N TRP A 161 2.62 -6.37 -11.14
CA TRP A 161 1.85 -5.13 -11.06
C TRP A 161 0.33 -5.34 -11.08
N ARG A 162 -0.19 -6.25 -11.93
CA ARG A 162 -1.61 -6.60 -11.92
C ARG A 162 -2.04 -7.27 -10.62
N SER A 163 -1.19 -8.12 -10.04
CA SER A 163 -1.44 -8.75 -8.75
C SER A 163 -1.51 -7.69 -7.64
N ALA A 164 -0.55 -6.76 -7.62
CA ALA A 164 -0.55 -5.62 -6.71
C ALA A 164 -1.80 -4.74 -6.88
N ALA A 165 -2.20 -4.45 -8.12
CA ALA A 165 -3.41 -3.69 -8.41
C ALA A 165 -4.66 -4.38 -7.84
N LYS A 166 -4.76 -5.70 -7.98
CA LYS A 166 -5.88 -6.46 -7.42
C LYS A 166 -5.91 -6.38 -5.90
N ILE A 167 -4.78 -6.57 -5.23
CA ILE A 167 -4.69 -6.47 -3.76
C ILE A 167 -5.09 -5.06 -3.29
N LEU A 168 -4.64 -4.00 -3.98
CA LEU A 168 -4.99 -2.63 -3.65
C LEU A 168 -6.48 -2.31 -3.92
N GLU A 169 -7.07 -2.92 -4.93
CA GLU A 169 -8.51 -2.81 -5.22
C GLU A 169 -9.35 -3.55 -4.17
N ASP A 170 -8.93 -4.75 -3.75
CA ASP A 170 -9.55 -5.47 -2.63
C ASP A 170 -9.44 -4.62 -1.34
N ALA A 171 -8.25 -4.06 -1.08
CA ALA A 171 -8.05 -3.19 0.08
C ALA A 171 -8.88 -1.90 0.04
N TYR A 172 -9.11 -1.34 -1.15
CA TYR A 172 -10.02 -0.21 -1.36
C TYR A 172 -11.46 -0.55 -0.92
N TRP A 173 -11.99 -1.68 -1.39
CA TRP A 173 -13.38 -2.08 -1.08
C TRP A 173 -13.57 -2.51 0.37
N ASP A 174 -12.57 -3.17 0.94
CA ASP A 174 -12.59 -3.53 2.36
C ASP A 174 -12.44 -2.30 3.26
N SER A 175 -11.69 -1.28 2.83
CA SER A 175 -11.64 0.01 3.53
C SER A 175 -12.99 0.72 3.55
N ASP A 176 -13.75 0.68 2.45
CA ASP A 176 -15.13 1.21 2.39
C ASP A 176 -16.08 0.40 3.31
N THR A 177 -15.85 -0.90 3.45
CA THR A 177 -16.63 -1.74 4.38
C THR A 177 -16.31 -1.40 5.83
N ALA A 178 -15.01 -1.33 6.20
CA ALA A 178 -14.57 -0.90 7.53
C ALA A 178 -15.11 0.48 7.88
N TRP A 179 -15.14 1.38 6.89
CA TRP A 179 -15.74 2.70 7.01
C TRP A 179 -17.24 2.65 7.37
N LYS A 180 -18.03 1.89 6.61
CA LYS A 180 -19.47 1.74 6.87
C LYS A 180 -19.73 1.15 8.24
N THR A 181 -18.90 0.21 8.70
CA THR A 181 -18.97 -0.32 10.06
C THR A 181 -18.69 0.76 11.10
N ALA A 182 -17.64 1.56 10.92
CA ALA A 182 -17.28 2.61 11.87
C ALA A 182 -18.41 3.62 12.10
N THR A 183 -19.17 3.97 11.06
CA THR A 183 -20.27 4.94 11.17
C THR A 183 -21.66 4.35 11.33
N LEU A 184 -21.78 3.03 11.37
CA LEU A 184 -23.07 2.40 11.56
C LEU A 184 -23.70 2.88 12.89
N ASP A 185 -24.88 3.47 12.78
CA ASP A 185 -25.66 4.01 13.90
C ASP A 185 -24.91 5.04 14.78
N GLN A 186 -23.94 5.73 14.19
CA GLN A 186 -23.21 6.80 14.84
C GLN A 186 -23.74 8.19 14.46
N ALA A 187 -23.68 9.12 15.40
CA ALA A 187 -23.99 10.54 15.18
C ALA A 187 -23.13 11.40 16.10
N GLY A 188 -22.98 12.68 15.73
CA GLY A 188 -22.14 13.64 16.44
C GLY A 188 -20.78 13.85 15.79
N GLU A 189 -20.02 14.79 16.34
CA GLU A 189 -18.80 15.33 15.70
C GLU A 189 -17.73 14.27 15.42
N THR A 190 -17.57 13.28 16.29
CA THR A 190 -16.60 12.17 16.09
C THR A 190 -16.96 11.32 14.87
N ALA A 191 -18.24 11.04 14.66
CA ALA A 191 -18.73 10.27 13.52
C ALA A 191 -18.56 11.06 12.21
N ASP A 192 -18.84 12.37 12.25
CA ASP A 192 -18.65 13.28 11.12
C ASP A 192 -17.17 13.44 10.76
N ALA A 193 -16.29 13.53 11.75
CA ALA A 193 -14.84 13.60 11.56
C ALA A 193 -14.30 12.31 10.93
N ALA A 194 -14.72 11.15 11.45
CA ALA A 194 -14.40 9.87 10.84
C ALA A 194 -14.90 9.82 9.38
N HIS A 195 -16.11 10.31 9.11
CA HIS A 195 -16.66 10.36 7.74
C HIS A 195 -15.88 11.22 6.79
N SER A 196 -15.49 12.40 7.24
CA SER A 196 -14.66 13.29 6.44
C SER A 196 -13.30 12.64 6.12
N PHE A 197 -12.67 11.98 7.11
CA PHE A 197 -11.39 11.30 6.94
C PHE A 197 -11.48 10.18 5.89
N PHE A 198 -12.39 9.22 6.08
CA PHE A 198 -12.51 8.07 5.18
C PHE A 198 -12.96 8.48 3.77
N LYS A 199 -13.86 9.47 3.65
CA LYS A 199 -14.25 10.01 2.34
C LYS A 199 -13.07 10.60 1.58
N THR A 200 -12.14 11.26 2.28
CA THR A 200 -10.98 11.91 1.67
C THR A 200 -9.87 10.92 1.32
N PHE A 201 -9.70 9.88 2.13
CA PHE A 201 -8.66 8.87 1.95
C PHE A 201 -9.06 7.72 1.01
N VAL A 202 -10.24 7.15 1.21
CA VAL A 202 -10.73 6.00 0.45
C VAL A 202 -11.46 6.45 -0.80
N GLY A 203 -12.45 7.33 -0.69
CA GLY A 203 -13.31 7.74 -1.82
C GLY A 203 -14.67 7.07 -1.79
N LYS A 204 -15.50 7.33 -2.81
CA LYS A 204 -16.88 6.80 -2.90
C LYS A 204 -17.21 6.16 -4.25
N THR A 205 -16.24 6.12 -5.16
CA THR A 205 -16.41 5.72 -6.56
C THR A 205 -15.41 4.64 -6.89
N ALA A 206 -15.79 3.68 -7.74
CA ALA A 206 -14.88 2.62 -8.15
C ALA A 206 -13.56 3.22 -8.67
N PRO A 207 -12.40 2.59 -8.38
CA PRO A 207 -11.12 3.07 -8.87
C PRO A 207 -11.15 3.30 -10.39
N PRO A 208 -10.68 4.44 -10.90
CA PRO A 208 -10.68 4.72 -12.32
C PRO A 208 -9.70 3.79 -13.06
N SER A 209 -9.82 3.71 -14.39
CA SER A 209 -8.86 2.95 -15.21
C SER A 209 -7.49 3.62 -15.33
N VAL A 210 -7.41 4.94 -15.07
CA VAL A 210 -6.21 5.77 -15.16
C VAL A 210 -6.18 6.68 -13.94
N VAL A 211 -4.99 6.99 -13.43
CA VAL A 211 -4.84 7.93 -12.31
C VAL A 211 -5.42 9.32 -12.62
N GLY A 212 -6.03 9.96 -11.64
CA GLY A 212 -6.59 11.31 -11.74
C GLY A 212 -6.14 12.21 -10.59
N GLU A 213 -5.87 13.49 -10.86
CA GLU A 213 -5.43 14.42 -9.80
C GLU A 213 -6.48 14.66 -8.72
N ASP A 214 -7.77 14.50 -9.04
CA ASP A 214 -8.89 14.70 -8.12
C ASP A 214 -9.31 13.43 -7.36
N GLU A 215 -8.71 12.29 -7.71
CA GLU A 215 -9.06 10.97 -7.18
C GLU A 215 -8.41 10.72 -5.82
N THR A 216 -9.01 9.90 -4.98
CA THR A 216 -8.44 9.58 -3.66
C THR A 216 -7.19 8.72 -3.77
N LEU A 217 -6.38 8.70 -2.71
CA LEU A 217 -5.13 7.94 -2.72
C LEU A 217 -5.39 6.44 -2.93
N MET A 218 -6.37 5.87 -2.23
CA MET A 218 -6.73 4.46 -2.37
C MET A 218 -7.34 4.12 -3.74
N ALA A 219 -7.97 5.08 -4.43
CA ALA A 219 -8.46 4.86 -5.80
C ALA A 219 -7.32 4.93 -6.82
N ASN A 220 -6.38 5.86 -6.66
CA ASN A 220 -5.28 6.03 -7.61
C ASN A 220 -4.21 4.94 -7.55
N LEU A 221 -3.94 4.36 -6.37
CA LEU A 221 -2.92 3.31 -6.21
C LEU A 221 -3.16 2.09 -7.13
N PRO A 222 -4.33 1.42 -7.13
CA PRO A 222 -4.58 0.30 -8.04
C PRO A 222 -4.56 0.73 -9.51
N SER A 223 -5.01 1.94 -9.85
CA SER A 223 -4.95 2.48 -11.22
C SER A 223 -3.50 2.68 -11.69
N ALA A 224 -2.63 3.20 -10.83
CA ALA A 224 -1.20 3.37 -11.12
C ALA A 224 -0.53 2.01 -11.39
N CYS A 225 -0.83 0.98 -10.58
CA CYS A 225 -0.34 -0.38 -10.81
C CYS A 225 -0.83 -0.95 -12.16
N LYS A 226 -2.11 -0.74 -12.52
CA LYS A 226 -2.65 -1.15 -13.83
C LYS A 226 -1.92 -0.46 -14.99
N MET A 227 -1.66 0.84 -14.87
CA MET A 227 -0.90 1.61 -15.87
C MET A 227 0.55 1.11 -16.01
N LEU A 228 1.23 0.84 -14.90
CA LEU A 228 2.59 0.27 -14.90
C LEU A 228 2.62 -1.11 -15.58
N ALA A 229 1.63 -1.97 -15.31
CA ALA A 229 1.50 -3.24 -15.98
C ALA A 229 1.31 -3.08 -17.50
N SER A 230 0.41 -2.20 -17.94
CA SER A 230 0.17 -1.93 -19.35
C SER A 230 1.41 -1.41 -20.06
N ALA A 231 2.18 -0.52 -19.44
CA ALA A 231 3.41 -0.01 -20.01
C ALA A 231 4.50 -1.09 -20.13
N CYS A 232 4.60 -2.00 -19.16
CA CYS A 232 5.51 -3.14 -19.25
C CYS A 232 5.16 -4.07 -20.42
N ASP A 233 3.87 -4.38 -20.63
CA ASP A 233 3.45 -5.21 -21.76
C ASP A 233 3.63 -4.49 -23.10
N ALA A 234 3.26 -3.22 -23.18
CA ALA A 234 3.48 -2.41 -24.39
C ALA A 234 4.96 -2.40 -24.77
N TYR A 235 5.85 -2.22 -23.80
CA TYR A 235 7.28 -2.27 -24.09
C TYR A 235 7.76 -3.67 -24.50
N ALA A 236 7.26 -4.74 -23.88
CA ALA A 236 7.57 -6.10 -24.29
C ALA A 236 7.14 -6.39 -25.74
N ASP A 237 5.97 -5.89 -26.14
CA ASP A 237 5.43 -6.06 -27.49
C ASP A 237 6.19 -5.20 -28.52
N HIS A 238 6.68 -4.01 -28.13
CA HIS A 238 7.58 -3.21 -28.97
C HIS A 238 8.92 -3.88 -29.20
N ILE A 239 9.47 -4.57 -28.19
CA ILE A 239 10.69 -5.39 -28.35
C ILE A 239 10.42 -6.51 -29.37
N ASP A 240 9.28 -7.20 -29.27
CA ASP A 240 8.91 -8.25 -30.23
C ASP A 240 8.80 -7.69 -31.66
N THR A 241 8.12 -6.56 -31.83
CA THR A 241 7.97 -5.86 -33.12
C THR A 241 9.31 -5.46 -33.70
N ALA A 242 10.19 -4.88 -32.90
CA ALA A 242 11.52 -4.48 -33.33
C ALA A 242 12.37 -5.68 -33.75
N LEU A 243 12.31 -6.80 -33.02
CA LEU A 243 13.04 -8.03 -33.35
C LEU A 243 12.59 -8.64 -34.69
N GLU A 244 11.31 -8.53 -35.03
CA GLU A 244 10.77 -8.97 -36.32
C GLU A 244 11.21 -8.07 -37.49
N GLN A 245 11.45 -6.79 -37.22
CA GLN A 245 11.81 -5.79 -38.23
C GLN A 245 13.30 -5.83 -38.61
N ILE A 246 14.18 -6.15 -37.66
CA ILE A 246 15.64 -6.17 -37.85
C ILE A 246 16.09 -6.94 -39.11
N PRO A 247 15.66 -8.18 -39.40
CA PRO A 247 16.13 -8.91 -40.58
C PRO A 247 15.86 -8.20 -41.92
N TRP A 248 14.84 -7.35 -41.98
CA TRP A 248 14.51 -6.55 -43.16
C TRP A 248 15.43 -5.35 -43.29
N ASP A 249 15.62 -4.60 -42.20
CA ASP A 249 16.50 -3.44 -42.12
C ASP A 249 17.97 -3.83 -42.34
N GLU A 250 18.35 -5.06 -41.98
CA GLU A 250 19.71 -5.54 -42.14
C GLU A 250 20.14 -5.74 -43.61
N ASN A 251 19.18 -5.87 -44.53
CA ASN A 251 19.41 -6.04 -45.96
C ASN A 251 19.57 -4.71 -46.73
N GLU A 252 19.47 -3.57 -46.05
CA GLU A 252 19.66 -2.25 -46.66
C GLU A 252 21.16 -1.96 -46.93
N PRO A 253 21.55 -1.60 -48.17
CA PRO A 253 22.96 -1.50 -48.59
C PRO A 253 23.73 -0.28 -48.04
N PHE A 254 23.09 0.62 -47.29
CA PHE A 254 23.72 1.83 -46.74
C PHE A 254 23.54 1.91 -45.21
N ARG A 255 24.50 1.37 -44.44
CA ARG A 255 24.58 1.62 -42.98
C ARG A 255 25.61 2.72 -42.70
N GLY A 256 25.16 3.82 -42.11
CA GLY A 256 26.03 4.89 -41.62
C GLY A 256 26.78 4.50 -40.33
N PRO A 257 27.90 5.18 -40.02
CA PRO A 257 28.71 4.90 -38.82
C PRO A 257 27.98 5.12 -37.49
N GLU A 258 26.89 5.90 -37.46
CA GLU A 258 26.03 6.15 -36.28
C GLU A 258 25.34 4.90 -35.75
N LEU A 259 25.21 3.83 -36.55
CA LEU A 259 24.62 2.57 -36.14
C LEU A 259 25.61 1.65 -35.40
N SER A 260 26.88 2.03 -35.22
CA SER A 260 27.89 1.13 -34.63
C SER A 260 27.99 1.27 -33.10
N PRO A 261 27.77 0.22 -32.30
CA PRO A 261 27.89 0.30 -30.83
C PRO A 261 29.30 0.57 -30.30
N GLY A 262 30.33 0.30 -31.12
CA GLY A 262 31.71 0.67 -30.82
C GLY A 262 31.95 2.18 -30.75
N LEU A 263 31.06 3.00 -31.34
CA LEU A 263 31.11 4.46 -31.34
C LEU A 263 29.98 5.09 -30.51
N GLY A 264 29.26 4.28 -29.72
CA GLY A 264 28.15 4.75 -28.87
C GLY A 264 26.77 4.69 -29.52
N GLY A 265 26.63 4.18 -30.75
CA GLY A 265 25.33 3.94 -31.40
C GLY A 265 24.61 2.70 -30.86
N ASN A 266 23.33 2.51 -31.21
CA ASN A 266 22.53 1.37 -30.71
C ASN A 266 22.53 0.12 -31.60
N GLY A 267 23.09 0.20 -32.82
CA GLY A 267 22.73 -0.76 -33.88
C GLY A 267 21.48 -0.32 -34.65
N THR A 268 20.99 -1.17 -35.56
CA THR A 268 19.64 -1.07 -36.13
C THR A 268 18.64 -1.45 -35.04
N ASP A 269 18.10 -0.46 -34.32
CA ASP A 269 17.19 -0.72 -33.19
C ASP A 269 15.80 -1.25 -33.62
N GLY A 270 15.56 -1.39 -34.93
CA GLY A 270 14.29 -1.86 -35.50
C GLY A 270 13.16 -0.84 -35.30
N GLY A 271 13.49 0.43 -35.05
CA GLY A 271 12.53 1.47 -34.69
C GLY A 271 12.05 1.40 -33.24
N LEU A 272 12.69 0.60 -32.38
CA LEU A 272 12.27 0.39 -30.99
C LEU A 272 12.17 1.71 -30.20
N HIS A 273 13.13 2.63 -30.36
CA HIS A 273 13.08 3.91 -29.67
C HIS A 273 11.87 4.75 -30.08
N GLU A 274 11.53 4.78 -31.36
CA GLU A 274 10.36 5.52 -31.88
C GLU A 274 9.06 4.92 -31.38
N LEU A 275 8.95 3.58 -31.36
CA LEU A 275 7.81 2.87 -30.80
C LEU A 275 7.61 3.21 -29.31
N VAL A 276 8.69 3.20 -28.52
CA VAL A 276 8.64 3.56 -27.10
C VAL A 276 8.28 5.03 -26.88
N ALA A 277 8.87 5.94 -27.65
CA ALA A 277 8.66 7.39 -27.51
C ALA A 277 7.24 7.82 -27.90
N SER A 278 6.62 7.12 -28.86
CA SER A 278 5.26 7.41 -29.33
C SER A 278 4.17 6.63 -28.58
N ASP A 279 4.54 5.66 -27.74
CA ASP A 279 3.58 4.82 -27.02
C ASP A 279 2.83 5.59 -25.92
N THR A 280 1.51 5.64 -26.06
CA THR A 280 0.64 6.37 -25.12
C THR A 280 0.56 5.75 -23.73
N HIS A 281 0.74 4.43 -23.58
CA HIS A 281 0.74 3.75 -22.28
C HIS A 281 2.03 4.07 -21.51
N ILE A 282 3.18 4.06 -22.19
CA ILE A 282 4.48 4.42 -21.62
C ILE A 282 4.49 5.91 -21.24
N ALA A 283 4.07 6.79 -22.15
CA ALA A 283 4.00 8.24 -21.89
C ALA A 283 3.03 8.58 -20.74
N ALA A 284 1.93 7.85 -20.60
CA ALA A 284 0.96 8.07 -19.53
C ALA A 284 1.51 7.83 -18.12
N LEU A 285 2.61 7.06 -17.97
CA LEU A 285 3.27 6.87 -16.66
C LEU A 285 3.74 8.20 -16.04
N GLY A 286 4.07 9.21 -16.86
CA GLY A 286 4.44 10.54 -16.38
C GLY A 286 3.35 11.25 -15.57
N LYS A 287 2.10 10.79 -15.63
CA LYS A 287 0.98 11.32 -14.83
C LYS A 287 0.95 10.78 -13.40
N ILE A 288 1.54 9.60 -13.16
CA ILE A 288 1.47 8.89 -11.87
C ILE A 288 2.06 9.72 -10.72
N PRO A 289 3.30 10.29 -10.83
CA PRO A 289 3.88 11.10 -9.77
C PRO A 289 2.95 12.20 -9.25
N ARG A 290 2.49 13.06 -10.15
CA ARG A 290 1.66 14.22 -9.81
C ARG A 290 0.29 13.81 -9.26
N ALA A 291 -0.35 12.80 -9.86
CA ALA A 291 -1.66 12.35 -9.40
C ALA A 291 -1.61 11.81 -7.97
N LEU A 292 -0.63 10.96 -7.66
CA LEU A 292 -0.49 10.37 -6.33
C LEU A 292 -0.04 11.38 -5.27
N ASP A 293 0.83 12.33 -5.62
CA ASP A 293 1.19 13.45 -4.74
C ASP A 293 -0.03 14.31 -4.39
N SER A 294 -0.82 14.70 -5.40
CA SER A 294 -2.06 15.46 -5.20
C SER A 294 -3.04 14.72 -4.29
N SER A 295 -3.25 13.42 -4.53
CA SER A 295 -4.10 12.58 -3.68
C SER A 295 -3.61 12.52 -2.24
N ARG A 296 -2.30 12.34 -2.03
CA ARG A 296 -1.72 12.25 -0.70
C ARG A 296 -1.81 13.57 0.06
N ALA A 297 -1.60 14.71 -0.61
CA ALA A 297 -1.64 16.03 -0.01
C ALA A 297 -3.03 16.38 0.56
N ARG A 298 -4.10 15.79 0.03
CA ARG A 298 -5.47 15.97 0.53
C ARG A 298 -5.77 15.19 1.80
N VAL A 299 -4.96 14.18 2.15
CA VAL A 299 -5.23 13.32 3.31
C VAL A 299 -4.54 13.93 4.53
N PRO A 300 -5.28 14.58 5.45
CA PRO A 300 -4.71 15.07 6.70
C PRO A 300 -4.27 13.85 7.52
N VAL A 301 -2.98 13.77 7.84
CA VAL A 301 -2.50 12.79 8.82
C VAL A 301 -2.46 13.50 10.16
N PRO A 302 -3.22 13.04 11.17
CA PRO A 302 -3.12 13.55 12.53
C PRO A 302 -1.66 13.45 12.99
N GLN A 303 -1.04 14.58 13.32
CA GLN A 303 0.29 14.55 13.92
C GLN A 303 0.15 14.20 15.40
N PRO A 304 1.04 13.33 15.94
CA PRO A 304 1.03 12.98 17.35
C PRO A 304 1.29 14.17 18.29
N ASP A 305 1.88 15.26 17.78
CA ASP A 305 2.23 16.47 18.56
C ASP A 305 1.14 17.57 18.53
N GLY A 306 0.00 17.31 17.92
CA GLY A 306 -1.13 18.25 17.86
C GLY A 306 -2.10 18.01 19.01
N ASP A 307 -2.09 18.89 20.01
CA ASP A 307 -3.03 18.99 21.14
C ASP A 307 -4.49 19.32 20.71
N SER A 308 -4.93 18.83 19.55
CA SER A 308 -6.15 19.27 18.89
C SER A 308 -6.76 18.15 18.06
N LEU A 309 -7.51 17.26 18.73
CA LEU A 309 -8.68 16.68 18.09
C LEU A 309 -9.65 17.84 17.79
N PRO A 310 -10.15 18.02 16.56
CA PRO A 310 -11.19 19.01 16.32
C PRO A 310 -12.48 18.52 17.01
N GLY A 311 -12.89 19.18 18.10
CA GLY A 311 -14.26 19.09 18.60
C GLY A 311 -14.49 18.72 20.08
N LEU A 312 -13.46 18.40 20.88
CA LEU A 312 -13.70 18.13 22.31
C LEU A 312 -13.49 19.39 23.17
N PRO A 313 -14.47 19.84 23.97
CA PRO A 313 -14.28 20.95 24.88
C PRO A 313 -13.30 20.55 25.98
N ILE A 314 -12.20 21.31 26.04
CA ILE A 314 -11.16 21.26 27.06
C ILE A 314 -11.78 21.49 28.45
N PRO A 315 -11.39 20.73 29.49
CA PRO A 315 -11.13 21.33 30.78
C PRO A 315 -9.63 21.29 31.09
N LEU A 316 -9.14 22.44 31.52
CA LEU A 316 -7.74 22.78 31.75
C LEU A 316 -7.03 21.91 32.81
N ALA A 317 -5.74 21.63 32.52
CA ALA A 317 -4.57 21.55 33.43
C ALA A 317 -4.25 20.23 34.19
N PRO A 318 -2.98 20.02 34.64
CA PRO A 318 -1.69 20.54 34.15
C PRO A 318 -0.64 19.44 33.81
N LEU A 319 0.23 19.81 32.87
CA LEU A 319 1.65 19.44 32.70
C LEU A 319 2.26 18.42 33.69
N ILE A 320 2.51 17.20 33.23
CA ILE A 320 3.59 16.34 33.76
C ILE A 320 4.42 15.81 32.59
N ARG A 321 5.68 16.28 32.51
CA ARG A 321 6.74 15.71 31.69
C ARG A 321 7.34 14.49 32.40
N VAL A 322 7.46 13.33 31.75
CA VAL A 322 8.60 12.40 31.93
C VAL A 322 8.71 11.43 30.72
N PRO A 323 9.81 10.66 30.51
CA PRO A 323 10.71 10.87 29.38
C PRO A 323 10.84 9.66 28.43
N ALA A 324 11.60 9.86 27.35
CA ALA A 324 12.01 8.85 26.37
C ALA A 324 12.70 7.61 26.99
N LEU A 325 12.37 6.43 26.48
CA LEU A 325 13.15 5.19 26.66
C LEU A 325 13.28 4.43 25.33
N VAL A 326 14.52 4.04 25.03
CA VAL A 326 14.95 3.06 24.00
C VAL A 326 15.43 1.79 24.75
N PRO A 327 15.72 0.67 24.07
CA PRO A 327 14.89 -0.54 23.97
C PRO A 327 15.32 -1.67 24.95
N ALA A 328 14.43 -2.64 25.22
CA ALA A 328 14.79 -3.85 25.96
C ALA A 328 14.33 -5.14 25.24
N GLY A 329 15.31 -5.78 24.58
CA GLY A 329 15.54 -7.22 24.49
C GLY A 329 14.35 -8.17 24.27
N TYR A 330 14.21 -8.62 23.03
CA TYR A 330 13.49 -9.85 22.67
C TYR A 330 14.15 -11.09 23.31
N ARG A 331 13.35 -11.95 23.96
CA ARG A 331 13.70 -13.35 24.30
C ARG A 331 12.62 -14.28 23.78
N VAL A 332 13.04 -15.28 23.03
CA VAL A 332 12.24 -16.42 22.55
C VAL A 332 12.03 -17.42 23.69
N PRO A 333 10.81 -17.96 23.89
CA PRO A 333 10.63 -19.23 24.58
C PRO A 333 10.45 -20.38 23.60
N THR A 334 11.39 -21.31 23.69
CA THR A 334 11.49 -22.63 23.07
C THR A 334 10.52 -23.67 23.68
N GLY A 335 9.66 -24.26 22.85
CA GLY A 335 9.17 -25.67 22.91
C GLY A 335 8.02 -26.05 23.88
N PRO A 336 7.41 -27.27 23.76
CA PRO A 336 7.67 -28.35 22.80
C PRO A 336 6.52 -28.70 21.83
N ARG A 337 6.92 -29.40 20.76
CA ARG A 337 6.17 -29.84 19.58
C ARG A 337 5.25 -31.04 19.84
N ILE A 338 4.15 -31.13 19.09
CA ILE A 338 3.55 -32.40 18.64
C ILE A 338 3.53 -32.40 17.09
N PRO A 339 4.04 -33.44 16.40
CA PRO A 339 4.11 -33.49 14.93
C PRO A 339 2.80 -33.95 14.26
N PRO A 340 2.67 -33.73 12.94
CA PRO A 340 1.44 -33.95 12.18
C PRO A 340 1.29 -35.41 11.72
N ASN A 341 0.06 -35.86 11.48
CA ASN A 341 -0.21 -36.90 10.46
C ASN A 341 -1.69 -36.90 10.01
N PRO A 342 -2.04 -37.47 8.84
CA PRO A 342 -2.76 -36.73 7.81
C PRO A 342 -3.97 -37.49 7.18
N THR A 343 -4.61 -36.83 6.22
CA THR A 343 -5.41 -37.33 5.07
C THR A 343 -6.81 -37.90 5.33
N PRO A 344 -7.69 -38.01 4.29
CA PRO A 344 -7.91 -37.13 3.13
C PRO A 344 -9.41 -36.89 2.82
N GLY A 345 -9.70 -35.79 2.12
CA GLY A 345 -10.85 -35.71 1.20
C GLY A 345 -11.97 -34.73 1.55
N THR A 346 -12.17 -33.78 0.64
CA THR A 346 -13.44 -33.38 0.01
C THR A 346 -13.63 -31.86 -0.04
N THR A 347 -13.56 -31.38 -1.28
CA THR A 347 -14.01 -30.12 -1.89
C THR A 347 -15.03 -29.26 -1.12
N GLY A 348 -14.73 -27.97 -0.96
CA GLY A 348 -15.69 -26.90 -0.62
C GLY A 348 -15.02 -25.52 -0.68
N SER A 349 -15.67 -24.56 -1.34
CA SER A 349 -15.22 -23.17 -1.63
C SER A 349 -14.63 -22.39 -0.44
N PRO A 350 -13.70 -21.43 -0.67
CA PRO A 350 -13.35 -20.44 0.33
C PRO A 350 -14.24 -19.21 0.13
N PHE A 351 -15.20 -18.98 1.02
CA PHE A 351 -15.71 -17.65 1.42
C PHE A 351 -17.03 -17.90 2.18
N SER A 352 -16.92 -18.14 3.48
CA SER A 352 -18.01 -17.88 4.41
C SER A 352 -17.81 -16.45 4.95
N PRO A 353 -18.87 -15.63 5.04
CA PRO A 353 -18.78 -14.32 5.68
C PRO A 353 -18.41 -14.47 7.17
N PRO A 354 -17.76 -13.46 7.79
CA PRO A 354 -17.45 -13.51 9.21
C PRO A 354 -18.76 -13.62 10.01
N GLN A 355 -18.87 -14.64 10.86
CA GLN A 355 -19.99 -14.75 11.79
C GLN A 355 -19.91 -13.63 12.83
N PRO A 356 -21.04 -12.97 13.17
CA PRO A 356 -21.09 -12.09 14.32
C PRO A 356 -20.83 -12.90 15.59
N TRP A 357 -19.88 -12.43 16.41
CA TRP A 357 -19.57 -13.06 17.69
C TRP A 357 -20.79 -12.96 18.65
N PRO A 358 -21.11 -14.01 19.42
CA PRO A 358 -22.20 -13.95 20.38
C PRO A 358 -21.84 -13.04 21.57
N ALA A 359 -22.76 -12.15 21.91
CA ALA A 359 -22.60 -11.06 22.88
C ALA A 359 -22.63 -11.50 24.36
N ALA A 360 -22.23 -12.72 24.70
CA ALA A 360 -22.33 -13.20 26.08
C ALA A 360 -21.22 -14.20 26.41
N GLU A 361 -20.10 -13.66 26.89
CA GLU A 361 -19.23 -14.20 27.96
C GLU A 361 -17.91 -13.44 27.89
N ILE A 362 -17.78 -12.42 28.75
CA ILE A 362 -16.51 -11.69 28.94
C ILE A 362 -15.95 -12.07 30.31
N PRO A 363 -15.20 -13.16 30.40
CA PRO A 363 -14.05 -13.24 31.28
C PRO A 363 -12.79 -13.28 30.39
N HIS A 364 -11.83 -12.36 30.64
CA HIS A 364 -10.54 -12.15 29.94
C HIS A 364 -10.35 -10.83 29.15
N LEU A 365 -11.21 -9.82 29.36
CA LEU A 365 -10.94 -8.47 28.83
C LEU A 365 -9.69 -7.78 29.42
N ALA A 366 -9.15 -8.30 30.55
CA ALA A 366 -8.03 -7.71 31.28
C ALA A 366 -6.64 -8.14 30.77
N GLU A 367 -6.51 -9.17 29.92
CA GLU A 367 -5.21 -9.75 29.54
C GLU A 367 -4.77 -9.47 28.09
N LEU A 368 -5.58 -8.79 27.27
CA LEU A 368 -5.40 -8.76 25.80
C LEU A 368 -5.32 -7.37 25.15
N LEU A 369 -5.45 -6.29 25.92
CA LEU A 369 -5.68 -4.96 25.35
C LEU A 369 -4.62 -3.98 25.72
N ALA A 370 -3.98 -3.50 24.68
CA ALA A 370 -2.66 -3.08 24.90
C ALA A 370 -2.36 -1.86 23.96
N CYS A 371 -1.91 -0.67 24.40
CA CYS A 371 -0.96 0.29 23.75
C CYS A 371 -0.94 1.63 24.50
N GLY A 372 0.24 2.06 24.94
CA GLY A 372 0.52 3.41 25.46
C GLY A 372 1.82 3.93 24.85
#